data_AF-A0A2K1P937-F1
#
_entry.id   AF-A0A2K1P937-F1
#
_cell.length_a   1.000
_cell.length_b   1.000
_cell.length_c   1.000
_cell.angle_alpha   90.00
_cell.angle_beta   90.00
_cell.angle_gamma   90.00
#
_symmetry.space_group_name_H-M   'P 1'
#
loop_
_entity.id
_entity.type
_entity.pdbx_description
1 polymer ?
#
loop_
_entity_poly.entity_id
_entity_poly.type
_entity_poly.pdbx_seq_one_letter_code
_entity_poly.pdbx_strand_id
1 'polypeptide(L)'
;MSIYINAFPIIKYPDGIQILRIPYSEDTYEQYKDSSYRIASNLYIFDSEARIGEKVILTKSSMEFSLVFQHLVLRAIKDACSEEKYKIEERGRRLTIIHEEPSIKTDHVEIFEGIEIQTIHWQDINFAIIVDYLTRNNFTERFKIEKLNKNTSLPAPSYSNFYKYLGHREAKDIMTKIGDLRGEKVRGRMRSDALKQRMSEIKEFLMNCLDWREGVEKELFLSTGESIVVLNKNVKVVLLSSEERTYE
;
A
#
# COMPACT_ATOMS: atom_id res chain seq x y z
N MET A 1 4.51 6.97 23.76
CA MET A 1 5.05 5.82 22.98
C MET A 1 5.20 6.26 21.54
N SER A 2 6.40 6.25 20.96
CA SER A 2 6.61 6.68 19.56
C SER A 2 6.30 5.52 18.61
N ILE A 3 5.39 5.71 17.65
CA ILE A 3 5.18 4.78 16.55
C ILE A 3 6.07 5.23 15.39
N TYR A 4 6.89 4.32 14.87
CA TYR A 4 7.67 4.57 13.67
C TYR A 4 6.76 4.33 12.47
N ILE A 5 6.38 5.39 11.78
CA ILE A 5 5.71 5.35 10.48
C ILE A 5 6.72 5.84 9.47
N ASN A 6 7.01 5.07 8.41
CA ASN A 6 7.82 5.56 7.30
C ASN A 6 6.92 6.44 6.42
N ALA A 7 6.81 7.71 6.79
CA ALA A 7 6.09 8.73 6.03
C ALA A 7 7.07 9.66 5.32
N PHE A 8 6.90 9.78 4.01
CA PHE A 8 7.70 10.62 3.11
C PHE A 8 6.83 11.76 2.57
N PRO A 9 7.03 13.01 3.01
CA PRO A 9 6.19 14.12 2.60
C PRO A 9 6.40 14.49 1.13
N ILE A 10 5.30 14.78 0.43
CA ILE A 10 5.31 15.37 -0.90
C ILE A 10 5.36 16.88 -0.73
N ILE A 11 6.50 17.48 -1.04
CA ILE A 11 6.79 18.89 -0.75
C ILE A 11 6.51 19.82 -1.94
N LYS A 12 6.36 19.26 -3.15
CA LYS A 12 5.90 19.99 -4.34
C LYS A 12 4.94 19.10 -5.13
N TYR A 13 3.80 19.65 -5.51
CA TYR A 13 2.77 19.01 -6.33
C TYR A 13 1.93 20.10 -7.02
N PRO A 14 1.26 19.80 -8.15
CA PRO A 14 0.55 20.81 -8.93
C PRO A 14 -0.63 21.42 -8.16
N ASP A 15 -0.91 22.70 -8.41
CA ASP A 15 -2.08 23.41 -7.85
C ASP A 15 -3.41 22.91 -8.43
N GLY A 16 -3.36 22.28 -9.60
CA GLY A 16 -4.46 21.54 -10.17
C GLY A 16 -4.00 20.64 -11.30
N ILE A 17 -4.82 19.63 -11.61
CA ILE A 17 -4.57 18.63 -12.65
C ILE A 17 -5.71 18.70 -13.65
N GLN A 18 -5.36 18.80 -14.93
CA GLN A 18 -6.33 18.75 -16.01
C GLN A 18 -6.60 17.29 -16.40
N ILE A 19 -7.87 16.88 -16.38
CA ILE A 19 -8.27 15.50 -16.60
C ILE A 19 -9.59 15.44 -17.38
N LEU A 20 -9.89 14.31 -18.01
CA LEU A 20 -11.20 14.08 -18.62
C LEU A 20 -12.15 13.45 -17.60
N ARG A 21 -13.38 13.94 -17.53
CA ARG A 21 -14.45 13.41 -16.69
C ARG A 21 -15.59 12.90 -17.56
N ILE A 22 -16.06 11.69 -17.29
CA ILE A 22 -17.21 11.09 -17.96
C ILE A 22 -18.08 10.33 -16.95
N PRO A 23 -19.40 10.25 -17.12
CA PRO A 23 -20.22 9.34 -16.32
C PRO A 23 -19.70 7.90 -16.42
N TYR A 24 -19.71 7.19 -15.30
CA TYR A 24 -19.24 5.81 -15.25
C TYR A 24 -20.12 4.89 -16.10
N SER A 25 -19.48 4.07 -16.92
CA SER A 25 -20.05 2.87 -17.51
C SER A 25 -19.01 1.74 -17.43
N GLU A 26 -19.45 0.49 -17.39
CA GLU A 26 -18.54 -0.65 -17.35
C GLU A 26 -17.67 -0.70 -18.62
N ASP A 27 -18.27 -0.43 -19.78
CA ASP A 27 -17.58 -0.43 -21.08
C ASP A 27 -16.45 0.61 -21.12
N THR A 28 -16.72 1.83 -20.66
CA THR A 28 -15.69 2.89 -20.61
C THR A 28 -14.64 2.59 -19.56
N TYR A 29 -15.03 2.01 -18.41
CA TYR A 29 -14.08 1.63 -17.38
C TYR A 29 -13.11 0.55 -17.87
N GLU A 30 -13.59 -0.50 -18.53
CA GLU A 30 -12.71 -1.54 -19.07
C GLU A 30 -11.79 -1.01 -20.17
N GLN A 31 -12.25 -0.05 -20.99
CA GLN A 31 -11.41 0.61 -21.99
C GLN A 31 -10.26 1.41 -21.37
N TYR A 32 -10.50 2.11 -20.26
CA TYR A 32 -9.53 3.00 -19.61
C TYR A 32 -9.11 2.50 -18.23
N LYS A 33 -9.16 1.18 -17.99
CA LYS A 33 -8.95 0.59 -16.67
C LYS A 33 -7.60 0.95 -16.07
N ASP A 34 -6.59 0.94 -16.94
CA ASP A 34 -5.23 1.34 -16.63
C ASP A 34 -5.00 2.81 -16.95
N SER A 35 -5.99 3.69 -17.02
CA SER A 35 -5.74 5.13 -17.19
C SER A 35 -6.87 5.98 -16.63
N SER A 36 -7.61 5.43 -15.67
CA SER A 36 -8.74 6.10 -15.06
C SER A 36 -8.93 5.76 -13.59
N TYR A 37 -9.64 6.64 -12.89
CA TYR A 37 -10.03 6.45 -11.50
C TYR A 37 -11.51 6.80 -11.32
N ARG A 38 -12.28 5.91 -10.69
CA ARG A 38 -13.72 6.11 -10.44
C ARG A 38 -13.94 6.81 -9.11
N ILE A 39 -14.71 7.90 -9.13
CA ILE A 39 -15.23 8.58 -7.94
C ILE A 39 -16.74 8.72 -8.10
N ALA A 40 -17.49 8.05 -7.22
CA ALA A 40 -18.94 7.99 -7.27
C ALA A 40 -19.46 7.54 -8.65
N SER A 41 -20.30 8.35 -9.29
CA SER A 41 -20.89 8.08 -10.61
C SER A 41 -20.04 8.56 -11.78
N ASN A 42 -18.83 9.08 -11.53
CA ASN A 42 -17.95 9.60 -12.57
C ASN A 42 -16.65 8.78 -12.65
N LEU A 43 -16.12 8.70 -13.87
CA LEU A 43 -14.81 8.18 -14.19
C LEU A 43 -13.91 9.35 -14.62
N TYR A 44 -12.72 9.41 -14.03
CA TYR A 44 -11.72 10.44 -14.30
C TYR A 44 -10.58 9.80 -15.09
N ILE A 45 -10.44 10.15 -16.37
CA ILE A 45 -9.51 9.55 -17.32
C ILE A 45 -8.31 10.49 -17.48
N PHE A 46 -7.13 10.00 -17.11
CA PHE A 46 -5.85 10.71 -17.20
C PHE A 46 -4.99 10.24 -18.38
N ASP A 47 -5.57 9.48 -19.30
CA ASP A 47 -4.98 9.12 -20.58
C ASP A 47 -4.86 10.35 -21.50
N SER A 48 -3.65 10.68 -21.92
CA SER A 48 -3.40 11.78 -22.86
C SER A 48 -4.01 11.56 -24.25
N GLU A 49 -4.25 10.30 -24.64
CA GLU A 49 -4.82 9.95 -25.95
C GLU A 49 -6.36 9.91 -25.95
N ALA A 50 -6.99 9.91 -24.77
CA ALA A 50 -8.43 9.91 -24.65
C ALA A 50 -9.03 11.19 -25.26
N ARG A 51 -10.09 11.01 -26.06
CA ARG A 51 -10.80 12.10 -26.75
C ARG A 51 -12.24 12.29 -26.30
N ILE A 52 -12.68 11.49 -25.33
CA ILE A 52 -14.06 11.47 -24.84
C ILE A 52 -14.14 11.95 -23.40
N GLY A 53 -15.19 12.70 -23.07
CA GLY A 53 -15.41 13.28 -21.75
C GLY A 53 -15.25 14.80 -21.73
N GLU A 54 -15.66 15.38 -20.60
CA GLU A 54 -15.52 16.80 -20.30
C GLU A 54 -14.12 17.07 -19.75
N LYS A 55 -13.40 18.05 -20.31
CA LYS A 55 -12.15 18.52 -19.71
C LYS A 55 -12.46 19.29 -18.44
N VAL A 56 -11.97 18.81 -17.31
CA VAL A 56 -12.10 19.46 -16.01
C VAL A 56 -10.73 19.72 -15.41
N ILE A 57 -10.63 20.79 -14.63
CA ILE A 57 -9.44 21.09 -13.82
C ILE A 57 -9.79 20.78 -12.37
N LEU A 58 -9.14 19.77 -11.79
CA LEU A 58 -9.26 19.46 -10.38
C LEU A 58 -8.24 20.32 -9.63
N THR A 59 -8.69 21.17 -8.72
CA THR A 59 -7.82 22.04 -7.92
C THR A 59 -7.44 21.37 -6.61
N LYS A 60 -6.28 21.68 -6.03
CA LYS A 60 -5.81 21.08 -4.76
C LYS A 60 -6.78 21.18 -3.56
N SER A 61 -7.71 22.13 -3.61
CA SER A 61 -8.78 22.33 -2.64
C SER A 61 -9.95 21.36 -2.77
N SER A 62 -10.04 20.56 -3.83
CA SER A 62 -11.15 19.64 -4.05
C SER A 62 -10.84 18.23 -3.53
N MET A 63 -11.90 17.53 -3.11
CA MET A 63 -11.80 16.13 -2.70
C MET A 63 -11.42 15.24 -3.90
N GLU A 64 -11.95 15.56 -5.08
CA GLU A 64 -11.66 14.86 -6.33
C GLU A 64 -10.19 14.95 -6.69
N PHE A 65 -9.57 16.13 -6.57
CA PHE A 65 -8.13 16.27 -6.75
C PHE A 65 -7.39 15.34 -5.80
N SER A 66 -7.73 15.39 -4.51
CA SER A 66 -7.03 14.60 -3.49
C SER A 66 -7.09 13.11 -3.79
N LEU A 67 -8.25 12.61 -4.22
CA LEU A 67 -8.44 11.19 -4.56
C LEU A 67 -7.72 10.80 -5.86
N VAL A 68 -7.84 11.59 -6.92
CA VAL A 68 -7.16 11.33 -8.21
C VAL A 68 -5.64 11.43 -8.04
N PHE A 69 -5.16 12.45 -7.33
CA PHE A 69 -3.75 12.66 -7.08
C PHE A 69 -3.13 11.51 -6.28
N GLN A 70 -3.78 11.04 -5.21
CA GLN A 70 -3.33 9.85 -4.47
C GLN A 70 -3.14 8.64 -5.39
N HIS A 71 -4.09 8.40 -6.29
CA HIS A 71 -4.02 7.30 -7.24
C HIS A 71 -2.89 7.48 -8.26
N LEU A 72 -2.73 8.67 -8.84
CA LEU A 72 -1.62 8.98 -9.76
C LEU A 72 -0.25 8.78 -9.12
N VAL A 73 -0.08 9.16 -7.85
CA VAL A 73 1.17 8.95 -7.12
C VAL A 73 1.47 7.45 -6.93
N LEU A 74 0.48 6.66 -6.51
CA LEU A 74 0.66 5.21 -6.36
C LEU A 74 1.00 4.54 -7.69
N ARG A 75 0.39 5.01 -8.77
CA ARG A 75 0.67 4.53 -10.11
C ARG A 75 2.11 4.85 -10.56
N ALA A 76 2.57 6.09 -10.34
CA ALA A 76 3.95 6.46 -10.64
C ALA A 76 4.96 5.56 -9.89
N ILE A 77 4.66 5.21 -8.63
CA ILE A 77 5.49 4.28 -7.85
C ILE A 77 5.44 2.86 -8.44
N LYS A 78 4.24 2.39 -8.81
CA LYS A 78 4.05 1.08 -9.45
C LYS A 78 4.86 0.97 -10.74
N ASP A 79 4.79 1.97 -11.60
CA ASP A 79 5.47 2.00 -12.91
C ASP A 79 6.99 2.02 -12.72
N ALA A 80 7.49 2.71 -11.68
CA ALA A 80 8.91 2.72 -11.34
C ALA A 80 9.41 1.39 -10.73
N CYS A 81 8.57 0.67 -9.98
CA CYS A 81 8.99 -0.52 -9.20
C CYS A 81 8.78 -1.85 -9.91
N SER A 82 8.47 -1.85 -11.20
CA SER A 82 8.28 -3.04 -12.02
C SER A 82 9.55 -3.90 -12.08
N GLU A 83 9.62 -4.95 -11.25
CA GLU A 83 10.66 -5.98 -11.27
C GLU A 83 10.06 -7.39 -11.27
N GLU A 84 10.68 -8.33 -11.99
CA GLU A 84 10.21 -9.72 -12.14
C GLU A 84 10.11 -10.52 -10.83
N LYS A 85 10.78 -10.09 -9.76
CA LYS A 85 10.81 -10.81 -8.46
C LYS A 85 9.65 -10.42 -7.53
N TYR A 86 8.90 -9.39 -7.87
CA TYR A 86 7.87 -8.83 -7.02
C TYR A 86 6.52 -8.81 -7.71
N LYS A 87 5.52 -9.34 -7.02
CA LYS A 87 4.13 -9.16 -7.39
C LYS A 87 3.63 -7.81 -6.88
N ILE A 88 3.25 -6.94 -7.81
CA ILE A 88 2.69 -5.63 -7.50
C ILE A 88 1.16 -5.65 -7.68
N GLU A 89 0.43 -5.42 -6.61
CA GLU A 89 -1.03 -5.39 -6.60
C GLU A 89 -1.55 -4.01 -6.21
N GLU A 90 -2.46 -3.46 -7.02
CA GLU A 90 -3.16 -2.22 -6.69
C GLU A 90 -4.57 -2.53 -6.16
N ARG A 91 -4.93 -1.98 -5.01
CA ARG A 91 -6.27 -2.10 -4.42
C ARG A 91 -6.77 -0.75 -3.91
N GLY A 92 -7.49 -0.04 -4.78
CA GLY A 92 -8.08 1.26 -4.45
C GLY A 92 -7.01 2.31 -4.19
N ARG A 93 -6.76 2.66 -2.92
CA ARG A 93 -5.77 3.68 -2.50
C ARG A 93 -4.52 3.08 -1.89
N ARG A 94 -4.20 1.84 -2.27
CA ARG A 94 -3.08 1.08 -1.73
C ARG A 94 -2.37 0.34 -2.85
N LEU A 95 -1.05 0.42 -2.83
CA LEU A 95 -0.17 -0.39 -3.65
C LEU A 95 0.51 -1.39 -2.74
N THR A 96 0.33 -2.69 -2.99
CA THR A 96 1.04 -3.74 -2.26
C THR A 96 2.12 -4.32 -3.16
N ILE A 97 3.36 -4.35 -2.67
CA ILE A 97 4.47 -5.01 -3.35
C ILE A 97 4.89 -6.20 -2.49
N ILE A 98 4.80 -7.40 -3.05
CA ILE A 98 5.00 -8.66 -2.33
C ILE A 98 6.07 -9.46 -3.07
N HIS A 99 6.99 -10.07 -2.32
CA HIS A 99 7.95 -10.99 -2.91
C HIS A 99 7.23 -12.19 -3.53
N GLU A 100 7.58 -12.59 -4.76
CA GLU A 100 6.91 -13.72 -5.42
C GLU A 100 7.18 -15.06 -4.70
N GLU A 101 8.39 -15.22 -4.17
CA GLU A 101 8.73 -16.38 -3.36
C GLU A 101 8.29 -16.21 -1.90
N PRO A 102 7.69 -17.25 -1.29
CA PRO A 102 7.25 -17.19 0.09
C PRO A 102 8.44 -17.27 1.06
N SER A 103 8.45 -16.37 2.05
CA SER A 103 9.43 -16.37 3.14
C SER A 103 9.26 -17.57 4.09
N ILE A 104 8.04 -18.12 4.20
CA ILE A 104 7.79 -19.42 4.80
C ILE A 104 6.92 -20.23 3.86
N LYS A 105 7.36 -21.46 3.57
CA LYS A 105 6.58 -22.45 2.84
C LYS A 105 6.41 -23.71 3.70
N THR A 106 5.17 -24.07 3.97
CA THR A 106 4.80 -25.38 4.50
C THR A 106 3.87 -26.09 3.52
N ASP A 107 3.52 -27.35 3.81
CA ASP A 107 2.58 -28.13 2.99
C ASP A 107 1.17 -27.52 2.93
N HIS A 108 0.85 -26.58 3.82
CA HIS A 108 -0.50 -26.02 3.98
C HIS A 108 -0.57 -24.50 3.93
N VAL A 109 0.53 -23.80 4.22
CA VAL A 109 0.56 -22.34 4.32
C VAL A 109 1.82 -21.81 3.67
N GLU A 110 1.64 -20.78 2.84
CA GLU A 110 2.73 -19.93 2.39
C GLU A 110 2.53 -18.54 2.97
N ILE A 111 3.61 -17.98 3.50
CA ILE A 111 3.66 -16.61 4.02
C ILE A 111 4.60 -15.83 3.14
N PHE A 112 4.11 -14.69 2.67
CA PHE A 112 4.82 -13.78 1.80
C PHE A 112 5.05 -12.47 2.54
N GLU A 113 6.24 -11.92 2.37
CA GLU A 113 6.62 -10.62 2.91
C GLU A 113 6.55 -9.56 1.82
N GLY A 114 6.28 -8.32 2.23
CA GLY A 114 6.12 -7.21 1.32
C GLY A 114 5.94 -5.88 2.04
N ILE A 115 5.58 -4.88 1.25
CA ILE A 115 5.18 -3.56 1.73
C ILE A 115 3.81 -3.19 1.19
N GLU A 116 3.09 -2.43 2.00
CA GLU A 116 1.90 -1.70 1.60
C GLU A 116 2.25 -0.22 1.55
N ILE A 117 2.00 0.41 0.42
CA ILE A 117 2.24 1.81 0.16
C ILE A 117 0.89 2.49 0.03
N GLN A 118 0.72 3.60 0.73
CA GLN A 118 -0.48 4.41 0.68
C GLN A 118 -0.09 5.87 0.54
N THR A 119 -0.92 6.65 -0.13
CA THR A 119 -0.78 8.10 -0.14
C THR A 119 -1.83 8.67 0.81
N ILE A 120 -1.40 9.40 1.84
CA ILE A 120 -2.28 10.10 2.77
C ILE A 120 -2.38 11.57 2.43
N HIS A 121 -3.49 12.17 2.85
CA HIS A 121 -3.78 13.59 2.76
C HIS A 121 -4.13 14.12 4.16
N TRP A 122 -3.53 15.23 4.58
CA TRP A 122 -3.84 15.90 5.86
C TRP A 122 -3.84 17.42 5.72
N GLN A 123 -4.57 18.10 6.60
CA GLN A 123 -4.69 19.57 6.62
C GLN A 123 -5.12 20.17 5.27
N ASP A 124 -6.02 19.49 4.57
CA ASP A 124 -6.68 19.92 3.32
C ASP A 124 -5.77 20.13 2.09
N ILE A 125 -4.44 20.16 2.24
CA ILE A 125 -3.50 20.31 1.11
C ILE A 125 -2.27 19.41 1.19
N ASN A 126 -1.86 18.91 2.35
CA ASN A 126 -0.58 18.19 2.46
C ASN A 126 -0.71 16.71 2.12
N PHE A 127 0.28 16.17 1.41
CA PHE A 127 0.33 14.75 1.06
C PHE A 127 1.62 14.09 1.56
N ALA A 128 1.54 12.80 1.88
CA ALA A 128 2.71 11.95 2.09
C ALA A 128 2.48 10.55 1.57
N ILE A 129 3.58 9.90 1.22
CA ILE A 129 3.64 8.48 0.93
C ILE A 129 3.97 7.77 2.25
N ILE A 130 3.09 6.88 2.69
CA ILE A 130 3.31 5.98 3.83
C ILE A 130 3.70 4.62 3.29
N VAL A 131 4.70 4.03 3.92
CA VAL A 131 5.17 2.68 3.61
C VAL A 131 5.12 1.84 4.88
N ASP A 132 4.26 0.83 4.87
CA ASP A 132 4.08 -0.12 5.96
C ASP A 132 4.58 -1.51 5.54
N TYR A 133 5.21 -2.22 6.49
CA TYR A 133 5.60 -3.61 6.27
C TYR A 133 4.39 -4.54 6.41
N LEU A 134 4.28 -5.50 5.50
CA LEU A 134 3.15 -6.42 5.44
C LEU A 134 3.63 -7.87 5.37
N THR A 135 2.93 -8.74 6.10
CA THR A 135 3.00 -10.20 5.89
C THR A 135 1.64 -10.68 5.40
N ARG A 136 1.56 -11.27 4.21
CA ARG A 136 0.36 -11.98 3.72
C ARG A 136 0.53 -13.47 3.86
N ASN A 137 -0.58 -14.17 4.05
CA ASN A 137 -0.61 -15.61 3.90
C ASN A 137 -1.59 -15.99 2.80
N ASN A 138 -1.34 -17.10 2.12
CA ASN A 138 -2.27 -17.65 1.14
C ASN A 138 -3.35 -18.53 1.80
N PHE A 139 -3.37 -18.66 3.13
CA PHE A 139 -4.24 -19.60 3.84
C PHE A 139 -5.70 -19.38 3.44
N THR A 140 -6.20 -18.15 3.48
CA THR A 140 -7.61 -17.89 3.13
C THR A 140 -7.91 -18.12 1.64
N GLU A 141 -6.96 -17.94 0.73
CA GLU A 141 -7.15 -18.11 -0.72
C GLU A 141 -7.03 -19.58 -1.15
N ARG A 142 -5.99 -20.32 -0.73
CA ARG A 142 -5.87 -21.76 -0.97
C ARG A 142 -7.02 -22.55 -0.35
N PHE A 143 -7.47 -22.17 0.85
CA PHE A 143 -8.58 -22.86 1.52
C PHE A 143 -9.93 -22.63 0.83
N LYS A 144 -10.13 -21.43 0.25
CA LYS A 144 -11.29 -21.15 -0.61
C LYS A 144 -11.26 -22.02 -1.88
N ILE A 145 -10.09 -22.25 -2.48
CA ILE A 145 -9.97 -23.01 -3.73
C ILE A 145 -10.06 -24.53 -3.50
N GLU A 146 -9.41 -25.05 -2.46
CA GLU A 146 -9.26 -26.51 -2.24
C GLU A 146 -10.42 -27.16 -1.46
N LYS A 147 -11.08 -26.46 -0.53
CA LYS A 147 -12.09 -27.06 0.37
C LYS A 147 -13.54 -26.59 0.22
N LEU A 148 -13.82 -25.46 -0.45
CA LEU A 148 -15.21 -25.13 -0.82
C LEU A 148 -15.80 -26.20 -1.76
N ASN A 149 -14.97 -26.92 -2.50
CA ASN A 149 -15.39 -28.04 -3.35
C ASN A 149 -15.66 -29.35 -2.59
N LYS A 150 -15.33 -29.47 -1.30
CA LYS A 150 -15.43 -30.75 -0.56
C LYS A 150 -16.21 -30.71 0.75
N ASN A 151 -16.45 -29.54 1.37
CA ASN A 151 -17.27 -29.46 2.60
C ASN A 151 -17.86 -28.07 2.82
N THR A 152 -19.16 -27.92 2.53
CA THR A 152 -19.94 -26.68 2.70
C THR A 152 -20.34 -26.36 4.14
N SER A 153 -20.04 -27.24 5.11
CA SER A 153 -20.49 -27.12 6.51
C SER A 153 -19.49 -26.43 7.46
N LEU A 154 -18.27 -26.16 7.01
CA LEU A 154 -17.27 -25.48 7.83
C LEU A 154 -17.37 -23.96 7.66
N PRO A 155 -17.24 -23.16 8.74
CA PRO A 155 -17.27 -21.70 8.64
C PRO A 155 -16.15 -21.19 7.75
N ALA A 156 -16.31 -19.99 7.19
CA ALA A 156 -15.27 -19.39 6.37
C ALA A 156 -13.93 -19.34 7.14
N PRO A 157 -12.81 -19.73 6.49
CA PRO A 157 -11.51 -19.77 7.15
C PRO A 157 -11.11 -18.36 7.60
N SER A 158 -10.95 -18.19 8.91
CA SER A 158 -10.48 -16.98 9.58
C SER A 158 -9.29 -17.33 10.48
N TYR A 159 -8.48 -16.33 10.85
CA TYR A 159 -7.38 -16.50 11.82
C TYR A 159 -7.86 -17.14 13.14
N SER A 160 -9.08 -16.83 13.59
CA SER A 160 -9.69 -17.40 14.79
C SER A 160 -10.03 -18.90 14.69
N ASN A 161 -10.06 -19.46 13.48
CA ASN A 161 -10.32 -20.88 13.23
C ASN A 161 -9.09 -21.63 12.69
N PHE A 162 -7.93 -20.99 12.59
CA PHE A 162 -6.67 -21.54 12.04
C PHE A 162 -6.27 -22.87 12.69
N TYR A 163 -6.33 -22.94 14.02
CA TYR A 163 -6.03 -24.14 14.81
C TYR A 163 -6.99 -25.31 14.57
N LYS A 164 -8.24 -25.04 14.18
CA LYS A 164 -9.24 -26.08 13.90
C LYS A 164 -8.95 -26.81 12.59
N TYR A 165 -8.25 -26.18 11.65
CA TYR A 165 -7.99 -26.75 10.33
C TYR A 165 -6.63 -27.44 10.20
N LEU A 166 -5.60 -26.95 10.90
CA LEU A 166 -4.23 -27.47 10.82
C LEU A 166 -3.87 -28.37 12.02
N GLY A 167 -4.72 -28.42 13.05
CA GLY A 167 -4.38 -29.05 14.32
C GLY A 167 -3.44 -28.19 15.17
N HIS A 168 -3.42 -28.43 16.48
CA HIS A 168 -2.78 -27.53 17.43
C HIS A 168 -1.26 -27.43 17.26
N ARG A 169 -0.57 -28.54 16.95
CA ARG A 169 0.90 -28.57 16.87
C ARG A 169 1.41 -27.75 15.69
N GLU A 170 0.81 -27.94 14.52
CA GLU A 170 1.23 -27.28 13.28
C GLU A 170 0.83 -25.81 13.25
N ALA A 171 -0.39 -25.47 13.68
CA ALA A 171 -0.80 -24.08 13.83
C ALA A 171 0.09 -23.32 14.84
N LYS A 172 0.54 -23.98 15.92
CA LYS A 172 1.51 -23.40 16.85
C LYS A 172 2.88 -23.20 16.20
N ASP A 173 3.37 -24.15 15.40
CA ASP A 173 4.65 -24.02 14.69
C ASP A 173 4.62 -22.86 13.67
N ILE A 174 3.54 -22.76 12.89
CA ILE A 174 3.35 -21.65 11.93
C ILE A 174 3.23 -20.31 12.66
N MET A 175 2.44 -20.22 13.72
CA MET A 175 2.33 -18.99 14.51
C MET A 175 3.65 -18.63 15.21
N THR A 176 4.45 -19.63 15.62
CA THR A 176 5.79 -19.40 16.16
C THR A 176 6.71 -18.84 15.07
N LYS A 177 6.73 -19.42 13.87
CA LYS A 177 7.51 -18.90 12.74
C LYS A 177 7.05 -17.52 12.30
N ILE A 178 5.75 -17.25 12.22
CA ILE A 178 5.20 -15.89 12.01
C ILE A 178 5.65 -14.96 13.13
N GLY A 179 5.61 -15.43 14.38
CA GLY A 179 6.10 -14.73 15.54
C GLY A 179 7.59 -14.41 15.43
N ASP A 180 8.41 -15.33 14.94
CA ASP A 180 9.85 -15.14 14.71
C ASP A 180 10.09 -14.14 13.57
N LEU A 181 9.32 -14.20 12.47
CA LEU A 181 9.36 -13.21 11.39
C LEU A 181 8.91 -11.80 11.86
N ARG A 182 7.88 -11.74 12.69
CA ARG A 182 7.33 -10.50 13.28
C ARG A 182 8.07 -10.06 14.55
N GLY A 183 9.07 -10.83 14.99
CA GLY A 183 9.76 -10.65 16.27
C GLY A 183 8.83 -10.49 17.48
N GLU A 184 7.75 -11.27 17.58
CA GLU A 184 6.70 -11.03 18.57
C GLU A 184 7.23 -11.09 20.02
N LYS A 185 7.17 -9.91 20.65
CA LYS A 185 6.47 -9.68 21.93
C LYS A 185 6.66 -10.75 23.00
N VAL A 186 7.84 -10.72 23.61
CA VAL A 186 7.95 -11.03 25.04
C VAL A 186 8.24 -9.72 25.78
N ARG A 187 7.25 -9.22 26.54
CA ARG A 187 7.36 -8.07 27.47
C ARG A 187 7.65 -6.69 26.85
N GLY A 188 6.78 -6.21 25.97
CA GLY A 188 6.65 -4.75 25.71
C GLY A 188 7.84 -4.06 25.05
N ARG A 189 8.84 -4.80 24.54
CA ARG A 189 9.91 -4.27 23.70
C ARG A 189 10.11 -5.22 22.53
N MET A 190 9.68 -4.81 21.33
CA MET A 190 10.23 -5.43 20.11
C MET A 190 11.75 -5.27 20.18
N ARG A 191 12.52 -6.34 19.93
CA ARG A 191 13.92 -6.14 19.53
C ARG A 191 13.85 -5.48 18.17
N SER A 192 14.12 -4.17 18.18
CA SER A 192 13.87 -3.28 17.04
C SER A 192 14.64 -3.70 15.79
N ASP A 193 15.64 -4.57 15.92
CA ASP A 193 16.73 -4.69 14.96
C ASP A 193 16.40 -5.65 13.81
N ALA A 194 15.66 -6.74 14.04
CA ALA A 194 15.28 -7.68 12.97
C ALA A 194 14.15 -7.11 12.08
N LEU A 195 13.13 -6.49 12.69
CA LEU A 195 12.12 -5.74 11.96
C LEU A 195 12.75 -4.54 11.24
N LYS A 196 13.67 -3.80 11.88
CA LYS A 196 14.43 -2.73 11.22
C LYS A 196 15.26 -3.24 10.05
N GLN A 197 15.92 -4.38 10.18
CA GLN A 197 16.76 -4.94 9.11
C GLN A 197 15.91 -5.37 7.91
N ARG A 198 14.80 -6.07 8.14
CA ARG A 198 13.88 -6.47 7.06
C ARG A 198 13.12 -5.30 6.45
N MET A 199 12.70 -4.34 7.28
CA MET A 199 12.21 -3.07 6.79
C MET A 199 13.29 -2.32 6.03
N SER A 200 14.57 -2.45 6.39
CA SER A 200 15.68 -1.87 5.65
C SER A 200 15.83 -2.52 4.28
N GLU A 201 15.69 -3.84 4.15
CA GLU A 201 15.80 -4.55 2.87
C GLU A 201 14.64 -4.20 1.92
N ILE A 202 13.39 -4.17 2.41
CA ILE A 202 12.25 -3.78 1.55
C ILE A 202 12.20 -2.27 1.32
N LYS A 203 12.64 -1.46 2.30
CA LYS A 203 12.90 -0.02 2.10
C LYS A 203 14.00 0.15 1.06
N GLU A 204 15.07 -0.63 1.09
CA GLU A 204 16.15 -0.59 0.11
C GLU A 204 15.65 -0.96 -1.28
N PHE A 205 14.77 -1.95 -1.43
CA PHE A 205 14.07 -2.20 -2.69
C PHE A 205 13.30 -0.97 -3.18
N LEU A 206 12.42 -0.39 -2.35
CA LEU A 206 11.66 0.82 -2.71
C LEU A 206 12.60 1.98 -3.07
N MET A 207 13.68 2.11 -2.31
CA MET A 207 14.67 3.17 -2.47
C MET A 207 15.51 2.97 -3.74
N ASN A 208 15.80 1.73 -4.12
CA ASN A 208 16.51 1.41 -5.36
C ASN A 208 15.60 1.60 -6.57
N CYS A 209 14.37 1.09 -6.51
CA CYS A 209 13.34 1.29 -7.53
C CYS A 209 13.15 2.79 -7.84
N LEU A 210 12.99 3.60 -6.80
CA LEU A 210 12.70 5.02 -6.95
C LEU A 210 13.98 5.87 -7.04
N ASP A 211 15.17 5.25 -6.97
CA ASP A 211 16.46 5.88 -6.74
C ASP A 211 16.34 7.02 -5.69
N TRP A 212 15.67 6.69 -4.59
CA TRP A 212 15.48 7.52 -3.41
C TRP A 212 16.69 7.36 -2.51
N ARG A 213 17.50 8.41 -2.38
CA ARG A 213 18.61 8.47 -1.41
C ARG A 213 18.22 9.34 -0.22
N GLU A 214 18.61 8.95 0.99
CA GLU A 214 18.23 9.67 2.20
C GLU A 214 18.69 11.14 2.15
N GLY A 215 17.81 12.07 2.49
CA GLY A 215 18.11 13.51 2.45
C GLY A 215 18.06 14.15 1.06
N VAL A 216 17.67 13.40 0.03
CA VAL A 216 17.54 13.90 -1.35
C VAL A 216 16.07 14.14 -1.70
N GLU A 217 15.78 15.27 -2.34
CA GLU A 217 14.51 15.53 -3.01
C GLU A 217 14.43 14.69 -4.30
N LYS A 218 13.37 13.90 -4.46
CA LYS A 218 13.15 13.14 -5.69
C LYS A 218 11.96 13.65 -6.45
N GLU A 219 12.17 13.86 -7.75
CA GLU A 219 11.11 14.12 -8.71
C GLU A 219 10.48 12.81 -9.22
N LEU A 220 9.16 12.71 -9.18
CA LEU A 220 8.37 11.64 -9.81
C LEU A 220 7.45 12.25 -10.86
N PHE A 221 7.35 11.59 -12.02
CA PHE A 221 6.48 12.02 -13.11
C PHE A 221 5.14 11.30 -13.03
N LEU A 222 4.05 12.06 -13.09
CA LEU A 222 2.68 11.54 -13.13
C LEU A 222 2.30 11.21 -14.58
N SER A 223 1.35 10.29 -14.76
CA SER A 223 0.84 9.91 -16.10
C SER A 223 0.16 11.07 -16.84
N THR A 224 -0.23 12.12 -16.12
CA THR A 224 -0.80 13.36 -16.66
C THR A 224 0.26 14.31 -17.22
N GLY A 225 1.55 14.04 -16.99
CA GLY A 225 2.69 14.82 -17.47
C GLY A 225 3.28 15.81 -16.46
N GLU A 226 2.58 16.10 -15.36
CA GLU A 226 3.13 16.88 -14.25
C GLU A 226 4.15 16.07 -13.44
N SER A 227 4.99 16.77 -12.69
CA SER A 227 5.91 16.15 -11.74
C SER A 227 5.60 16.56 -10.29
N ILE A 228 5.98 15.69 -9.36
CA ILE A 228 5.91 15.92 -7.92
C ILE A 228 7.29 15.78 -7.31
N VAL A 229 7.53 16.45 -6.19
CA VAL A 229 8.78 16.29 -5.43
C VAL A 229 8.49 15.69 -4.06
N VAL A 230 9.09 14.54 -3.80
CA VAL A 230 9.03 13.82 -2.54
C VAL A 230 10.31 14.07 -1.76
N LEU A 231 10.18 14.46 -0.50
CA LEU A 231 11.33 14.62 0.38
C LEU A 231 11.61 13.28 1.07
N ASN A 232 12.79 12.70 0.79
CA ASN A 232 13.24 11.48 1.44
C ASN A 232 13.82 11.75 2.84
N LYS A 233 12.97 12.27 3.73
CA LYS A 233 13.26 12.45 5.15
C LYS A 233 12.16 11.76 5.92
N ASN A 234 12.49 10.63 6.55
CA ASN A 234 11.56 9.91 7.40
C ASN A 234 11.07 10.85 8.51
N VAL A 235 9.77 11.16 8.50
CA VAL A 235 9.18 11.99 9.55
C VAL A 235 8.86 11.10 10.74
N LYS A 236 9.51 11.35 11.88
CA LYS A 236 9.13 10.72 13.15
C LYS A 236 7.80 11.32 13.61
N VAL A 237 6.70 10.64 13.34
CA VAL A 237 5.39 11.03 13.87
C VAL A 237 5.32 10.67 15.35
N VAL A 238 5.40 11.67 16.22
CA VAL A 238 5.13 11.50 17.65
C VAL A 238 3.62 11.62 17.84
N LEU A 239 2.94 10.49 18.03
CA LEU A 239 1.58 10.52 18.55
C LEU A 239 1.65 11.06 19.98
N LEU A 240 1.21 12.30 20.18
CA LEU A 240 0.92 12.83 21.50
C LEU A 240 -0.28 12.05 22.03
N SER A 241 -0.05 11.15 23.00
CA SER A 241 -1.15 10.61 23.79
C SER A 241 -1.83 11.77 24.50
N SER A 242 -3.16 11.77 24.52
CA SER A 242 -4.03 12.79 25.10
C SER A 242 -3.85 13.07 26.60
N GLU A 243 -2.80 12.55 27.23
CA GLU A 243 -2.46 12.78 28.64
C GLU A 243 -1.51 13.97 28.86
N GLU A 244 -0.89 14.52 27.82
CA GLU A 244 -0.09 15.75 27.94
C GLU A 244 -0.81 16.92 27.24
N ARG A 245 -2.00 17.25 27.74
CA ARG A 245 -2.48 18.64 27.71
C ARG A 245 -1.96 19.34 28.96
N THR A 246 -0.77 19.88 28.88
CA THR A 246 -0.42 21.04 29.70
C THR A 246 0.15 22.08 28.74
N TYR A 247 -0.71 23.06 28.44
CA TYR A 247 -0.32 24.34 27.88
C TYR A 247 0.66 25.01 28.85
N GLU A 248 1.79 25.48 28.33
CA GLU A 248 2.34 26.81 28.62
C GLU A 248 2.86 27.41 27.30
#